data_AF-A0A1G0IDG1-F1
#
_entry.id   AF-A0A1G0IDG1-F1
#
_cell.length_a   1.000
_cell.length_b   1.000
_cell.length_c   1.000
_cell.angle_alpha   90.00
_cell.angle_beta   90.00
_cell.angle_gamma   90.00
#
_symmetry.space_group_name_H-M   'P 1'
#
loop_
_entity.id
_entity.type
_entity.pdbx_description
1 polymer ?
#
loop_
_entity_poly.entity_id
_entity_poly.type
_entity_poly.pdbx_seq_one_letter_code
_entity_poly.pdbx_strand_id
1 'polypeptide(L)'
;MICKYFLSAFLVVIIGMLGIVGVFNYCIDPARLFDSSHSIEQEMALLLKNHTVSGIANFDDRLLQKYRLADLPAATKVDFLIIGSSRSMYISTSLMHEKVLNVSVSVASIEDYISILKMATEKIHPKVIILGVDRNRPINPIF
;
A
#
# COMPACT_ATOMS: atom_id res chain seq x y z
N MET A 1 10.03 -51.47 -18.91
CA MET A 1 9.21 -51.37 -17.67
C MET A 1 9.74 -50.36 -16.66
N ILE A 2 11.05 -50.07 -16.63
CA ILE A 2 11.71 -49.08 -15.75
C ILE A 2 11.21 -47.63 -15.89
N CYS A 3 10.71 -47.23 -17.08
CA CYS A 3 10.33 -45.84 -17.35
C CYS A 3 9.09 -45.34 -16.59
N LYS A 4 8.13 -46.23 -16.26
CA LYS A 4 6.88 -45.82 -15.59
C LYS A 4 7.07 -45.59 -14.09
N TYR A 5 7.83 -46.47 -13.44
CA TYR A 5 8.14 -46.35 -12.00
C TYR A 5 9.06 -45.16 -11.73
N PHE A 6 10.06 -44.93 -12.61
CA PHE A 6 10.91 -43.76 -12.51
C PHE A 6 10.12 -42.45 -12.69
N LEU A 7 9.27 -42.36 -13.72
CA LEU A 7 8.46 -41.17 -13.96
C LEU A 7 7.48 -40.89 -12.81
N SER A 8 6.84 -41.94 -12.27
CA SER A 8 5.95 -41.80 -11.12
C SER A 8 6.69 -41.34 -9.87
N ALA A 9 7.85 -41.93 -9.55
CA ALA A 9 8.65 -41.51 -8.40
C ALA A 9 9.14 -40.07 -8.55
N PHE A 10 9.59 -39.68 -9.75
CA PHE A 10 10.01 -38.32 -10.05
C PHE A 10 8.88 -37.29 -9.87
N LEU A 11 7.68 -37.58 -10.37
CA LEU A 11 6.51 -36.72 -10.18
C LEU A 11 6.09 -36.61 -8.71
N VAL A 12 6.12 -37.71 -7.96
CA VAL A 12 5.80 -37.70 -6.53
C VAL A 12 6.78 -36.81 -5.76
N VAL A 13 8.07 -36.85 -6.08
CA VAL A 13 9.07 -35.99 -5.44
C VAL A 13 8.85 -34.52 -5.79
N ILE A 14 8.58 -34.18 -7.05
CA ILE A 14 8.27 -32.80 -7.45
C ILE A 14 7.03 -32.28 -6.74
N ILE A 15 5.94 -33.06 -6.74
CA ILE A 15 4.70 -32.69 -6.07
C ILE A 15 4.92 -32.55 -4.56
N GLY A 16 5.70 -33.45 -3.96
CA GLY A 16 6.09 -33.35 -2.55
C GLY A 16 6.85 -32.07 -2.24
N MET A 17 7.83 -31.71 -3.09
CA MET A 17 8.62 -30.48 -2.92
C MET A 17 7.77 -29.22 -3.08
N LEU A 18 6.92 -29.17 -4.11
CA LEU A 18 5.97 -28.07 -4.31
C LEU A 18 4.95 -27.99 -3.17
N GLY A 19 4.49 -29.12 -2.66
CA GLY A 19 3.59 -29.22 -1.52
C GLY A 19 4.21 -28.65 -0.25
N ILE A 20 5.47 -28.98 0.05
CA ILE A 20 6.20 -28.44 1.21
C ILE A 20 6.32 -26.92 1.10
N VAL A 21 6.70 -26.40 -0.07
CA VAL A 21 6.78 -24.94 -0.30
C VAL A 21 5.40 -24.28 -0.15
N GLY A 22 4.35 -24.91 -0.69
CA GLY A 22 2.97 -24.41 -0.56
C GLY A 22 2.50 -24.36 0.90
N VAL A 23 2.71 -25.44 1.66
CA VAL A 23 2.35 -25.52 3.08
C VAL A 23 3.14 -24.49 3.89
N PHE A 24 4.44 -24.35 3.65
CA PHE A 24 5.26 -23.35 4.34
C PHE A 24 4.77 -21.92 4.06
N ASN A 25 4.48 -21.59 2.80
CA ASN A 25 3.94 -20.29 2.43
C ASN A 25 2.55 -20.05 3.02
N TYR A 26 1.70 -21.08 3.11
CA TYR A 26 0.37 -20.96 3.68
C TYR A 26 0.38 -20.83 5.21
N CYS A 27 1.20 -21.61 5.91
CA CYS A 27 1.22 -21.63 7.38
C CYS A 27 1.94 -20.43 8.00
N ILE A 28 3.04 -19.99 7.38
CA ILE A 28 3.80 -18.83 7.89
C ILE A 28 3.22 -17.53 7.33
N ASP A 29 2.69 -17.59 6.10
CA ASP A 29 2.12 -16.46 5.39
C ASP A 29 2.95 -15.17 5.55
N PRO A 30 4.24 -15.20 5.16
CA PRO A 30 5.13 -14.07 5.38
C PRO A 30 4.67 -12.81 4.62
N ALA A 31 3.89 -12.98 3.57
CA ALA A 31 3.28 -11.91 2.79
C ALA A 31 1.87 -11.52 3.29
N ARG A 32 1.35 -12.18 4.34
CA ARG A 32 0.00 -12.00 4.89
C ARG A 32 -1.11 -12.02 3.83
N LEU A 33 -1.00 -12.90 2.84
CA LEU A 33 -1.97 -13.07 1.75
C LEU A 33 -3.27 -13.76 2.20
N PHE A 34 -3.20 -14.56 3.27
CA PHE A 34 -4.30 -15.40 3.75
C PHE A 34 -4.83 -14.94 5.12
N ASP A 35 -4.06 -14.19 5.90
CA ASP A 35 -4.54 -13.54 7.11
C ASP A 35 -5.31 -12.24 6.79
N SER A 36 -6.63 -12.30 6.88
CA SER A 36 -7.54 -11.17 6.65
C SER A 36 -7.88 -10.38 7.92
N SER A 37 -7.33 -10.77 9.08
CA SER A 37 -7.70 -10.17 10.35
C SER A 37 -7.12 -8.76 10.54
N HIS A 38 -5.91 -8.50 10.05
CA HIS A 38 -5.24 -7.20 10.11
C HIS A 38 -4.39 -6.96 8.86
N SER A 39 -4.72 -5.91 8.11
CA SER A 39 -3.95 -5.51 6.93
C SER A 39 -2.62 -4.87 7.36
N ILE A 40 -1.55 -5.14 6.61
CA ILE A 40 -0.24 -4.53 6.81
C ILE A 40 -0.36 -3.00 6.77
N GLU A 41 -1.24 -2.49 5.92
CA GLU A 41 -1.53 -1.07 5.76
C GLU A 41 -2.13 -0.43 7.02
N GLN A 42 -2.97 -1.16 7.77
CA GLN A 42 -3.52 -0.67 9.02
C GLN A 42 -2.45 -0.60 10.12
N GLU A 43 -1.60 -1.61 10.20
CA GLU A 43 -0.46 -1.62 11.13
C GLU A 43 0.54 -0.49 10.79
N MET A 44 0.85 -0.32 9.51
CA MET A 44 1.68 0.79 9.01
C MET A 44 1.07 2.15 9.34
N ALA A 45 -0.24 2.33 9.15
CA ALA A 45 -0.92 3.58 9.48
C ALA A 45 -0.80 3.93 10.97
N LEU A 46 -0.86 2.93 11.84
CA LEU A 46 -0.67 3.10 13.28
C LEU A 46 0.78 3.50 13.62
N LEU A 47 1.76 2.82 13.03
CA LEU A 47 3.19 3.09 13.26
C LEU A 47 3.59 4.49 12.79
N LEU A 48 3.08 4.92 11.64
CA LEU A 48 3.36 6.23 11.04
C LEU A 48 2.89 7.44 11.87
N LYS A 49 2.08 7.23 12.92
CA LYS A 49 1.68 8.31 13.84
C LYS A 49 2.87 8.85 14.64
N ASN A 50 3.80 7.97 15.04
CA ASN A 50 4.90 8.30 15.95
C ASN A 50 6.28 7.88 15.45
N HIS A 51 6.35 7.04 14.41
CA HIS A 51 7.59 6.48 13.90
C HIS A 51 7.72 6.68 12.40
N THR A 52 8.96 6.69 11.93
CA THR A 52 9.24 6.58 10.50
C THR A 52 9.31 5.10 10.14
N VAL A 53 8.51 4.71 9.14
CA VAL A 53 8.47 3.33 8.65
C VAL A 53 9.22 3.28 7.31
N SER A 54 10.15 2.34 7.17
CA SER A 54 10.95 2.16 5.96
C SER A 54 11.19 0.68 5.67
N GLY A 55 11.58 0.36 4.44
CA GLY A 55 11.90 -1.02 4.04
C GLY A 55 10.67 -1.93 3.80
N ILE A 56 9.46 -1.38 3.83
CA ILE A 56 8.24 -2.13 3.48
C ILE A 56 7.98 -1.99 1.98
N ALA A 57 7.77 -3.12 1.32
CA ALA A 57 7.40 -3.22 -0.08
C ALA A 57 6.08 -4.00 -0.21
N ASN A 58 5.42 -3.88 -1.38
CA ASN A 58 4.21 -4.63 -1.73
C ASN A 58 3.00 -4.41 -0.79
N PHE A 59 2.69 -3.15 -0.48
CA PHE A 59 1.46 -2.77 0.21
C PHE A 59 0.58 -1.92 -0.72
N ASP A 60 -0.72 -1.85 -0.43
CA ASP A 60 -1.66 -0.98 -1.15
C ASP A 60 -1.63 0.44 -0.57
N ASP A 61 -1.04 1.36 -1.32
CA ASP A 61 -1.01 2.79 -0.95
C ASP A 61 -2.40 3.35 -0.63
N ARG A 62 -3.44 2.94 -1.36
CA ARG A 62 -4.81 3.47 -1.19
C ARG A 62 -5.39 3.06 0.15
N LEU A 63 -5.20 1.79 0.53
CA LEU A 63 -5.60 1.29 1.83
C LEU A 63 -4.81 1.97 2.94
N LEU A 64 -3.49 2.14 2.77
CA LEU A 64 -2.67 2.87 3.73
C LEU A 64 -3.18 4.29 3.95
N GLN A 65 -3.43 5.06 2.89
CA GLN A 65 -3.94 6.42 3.05
C GLN A 65 -5.34 6.44 3.67
N LYS A 66 -6.21 5.48 3.31
CA LYS A 66 -7.53 5.33 3.92
C LYS A 66 -7.42 5.14 5.43
N TYR A 67 -6.58 4.22 5.91
CA TYR A 67 -6.40 3.98 7.34
C TYR A 67 -5.75 5.17 8.04
N ARG A 68 -4.72 5.78 7.44
CA ARG A 68 -4.08 7.00 7.98
C ARG A 68 -5.07 8.14 8.17
N LEU A 69 -5.94 8.38 7.18
CA LEU A 69 -6.97 9.41 7.26
C LEU A 69 -8.10 9.01 8.22
N ALA A 70 -8.55 7.76 8.21
CA ALA A 70 -9.60 7.26 9.11
C ALA A 70 -9.23 7.39 10.59
N ASP A 71 -7.96 7.28 10.91
CA ASP A 71 -7.43 7.42 12.27
C ASP A 71 -6.90 8.81 12.61
N LEU A 72 -6.93 9.74 11.65
CA LEU A 72 -6.41 11.09 11.84
C LEU A 72 -7.31 11.87 12.83
N PRO A 73 -6.74 12.49 13.88
CA PRO A 73 -7.49 13.34 14.80
C PRO A 73 -8.08 14.55 14.07
N ALA A 74 -9.35 14.89 14.34
CA ALA A 74 -10.04 16.01 13.70
C ALA A 74 -9.39 17.40 13.95
N ALA A 75 -8.61 17.53 15.02
CA ALA A 75 -7.89 18.77 15.34
C ALA A 75 -6.46 18.82 14.76
N THR A 76 -6.10 17.91 13.85
CA THR A 76 -4.74 17.87 13.28
C THR A 76 -4.49 19.12 12.44
N LYS A 77 -3.54 19.96 12.88
CA LYS A 77 -3.09 21.12 12.11
C LYS A 77 -2.19 20.67 10.96
N VAL A 78 -2.70 20.86 9.74
CA VAL A 78 -1.98 20.64 8.49
C VAL A 78 -1.95 21.96 7.74
N ASP A 79 -0.77 22.42 7.33
CA ASP A 79 -0.63 23.64 6.53
C ASP A 79 -0.79 23.31 5.04
N PHE A 80 -0.15 22.22 4.59
CA PHE A 80 -0.18 21.76 3.20
C PHE A 80 -0.70 20.33 3.10
N LEU A 81 -1.76 20.13 2.34
CA LEU A 81 -2.23 18.80 1.93
C LEU A 81 -1.74 18.51 0.52
N ILE A 82 -1.05 17.39 0.34
CA ILE A 82 -0.49 16.99 -0.96
C ILE A 82 -1.16 15.71 -1.43
N ILE A 83 -1.72 15.76 -2.64
CA ILE A 83 -2.37 14.64 -3.29
C ILE A 83 -1.77 14.50 -4.69
N GLY A 84 -1.37 13.29 -5.07
CA GLY A 84 -0.68 13.07 -6.32
C GLY A 84 -0.29 11.62 -6.58
N SER A 85 0.45 11.42 -7.67
CA SER A 85 1.08 10.16 -8.02
C SER A 85 2.39 9.93 -7.24
N SER A 86 3.10 8.85 -7.56
CA SER A 86 4.42 8.53 -6.99
C SER A 86 5.43 9.68 -7.09
N ARG A 87 5.29 10.59 -8.07
CA ARG A 87 6.14 11.78 -8.20
C ARG A 87 5.94 12.79 -7.09
N SER A 88 4.73 12.86 -6.53
CA SER A 88 4.39 13.79 -5.44
C SER A 88 4.75 13.24 -4.06
N MET A 89 5.01 11.94 -3.91
CA MET A 89 5.32 11.29 -2.63
C MET A 89 6.57 11.87 -1.94
N TYR A 90 7.51 12.42 -2.72
CA TYR A 90 8.75 12.98 -2.19
C TYR A 90 8.59 14.37 -1.57
N ILE A 91 7.42 15.02 -1.74
CA ILE A 91 7.18 16.33 -1.15
C ILE A 91 6.86 16.14 0.34
N SER A 92 7.67 16.73 1.20
CA SER A 92 7.59 16.56 2.64
C SER A 92 7.83 17.87 3.39
N THR A 93 7.66 17.84 4.71
CA THR A 93 7.97 18.95 5.62
C THR A 93 9.41 19.44 5.48
N SER A 94 10.38 18.57 5.14
CA SER A 94 11.78 18.99 4.96
C SER A 94 11.98 19.89 3.75
N LEU A 95 11.10 19.79 2.75
CA LEU A 95 11.13 20.65 1.57
C LEU A 95 10.41 22.00 1.83
N MET A 96 9.25 21.93 2.50
CA MET A 96 8.33 23.07 2.67
C MET A 96 8.56 23.87 3.96
N HIS A 97 9.32 23.35 4.93
CA HIS A 97 9.54 23.94 6.27
C HIS A 97 8.23 24.21 7.06
N GLU A 98 7.13 23.55 6.68
CA GLU A 98 5.77 23.75 7.17
C GLU A 98 5.09 22.38 7.39
N LYS A 99 3.98 22.30 8.14
CA LYS A 99 3.35 20.98 8.39
C LYS A 99 2.67 20.43 7.15
N VAL A 100 3.31 19.45 6.52
CA VAL A 100 2.82 18.78 5.32
C VAL A 100 2.15 17.45 5.69
N LEU A 101 0.94 17.23 5.18
CA LEU A 101 0.35 15.91 5.08
C LEU A 101 0.37 15.46 3.63
N ASN A 102 1.23 14.49 3.31
CA ASN A 102 1.28 13.87 1.99
C ASN A 102 0.50 12.55 2.00
N VAL A 103 -0.52 12.49 1.15
CA VAL A 103 -1.41 11.35 0.95
C VAL A 103 -1.42 10.91 -0.53
N SER A 104 -0.31 11.15 -1.23
CA SER A 104 -0.10 10.67 -2.59
C SER A 104 -0.07 9.13 -2.63
N VAL A 105 -0.47 8.57 -3.77
CA VAL A 105 -0.53 7.12 -4.01
C VAL A 105 0.19 6.76 -5.31
N SER A 106 0.72 5.54 -5.41
CA SER A 106 1.33 5.06 -6.66
C SER A 106 0.28 4.96 -7.76
N VAL A 107 0.61 5.49 -8.94
CA VAL A 107 -0.26 5.48 -10.13
C VAL A 107 -1.69 6.00 -9.80
N ALA A 108 -1.76 7.19 -9.21
CA ALA A 108 -3.03 7.84 -8.86
C ALA A 108 -3.95 8.06 -10.08
N SER A 109 -5.21 7.62 -9.98
CA SER A 109 -6.31 7.93 -10.91
C SER A 109 -7.08 9.16 -10.45
N ILE A 110 -7.94 9.73 -11.31
CA ILE A 110 -8.80 10.89 -10.94
C ILE A 110 -9.71 10.57 -9.74
N GLU A 111 -10.24 9.35 -9.70
CA GLU A 111 -11.06 8.84 -8.60
C GLU A 111 -10.29 8.81 -7.28
N ASP A 112 -9.00 8.47 -7.32
CA ASP A 112 -8.13 8.53 -6.14
C ASP A 112 -8.00 9.98 -5.64
N TYR A 113 -7.78 10.96 -6.53
CA TYR A 113 -7.71 12.38 -6.12
C TYR A 113 -9.01 12.82 -5.43
N ILE A 114 -10.16 12.56 -6.04
CA ILE A 114 -11.46 12.99 -5.52
C ILE A 114 -11.73 12.33 -4.17
N SER A 115 -11.52 11.02 -4.07
CA SER A 115 -11.83 10.23 -2.87
C SER A 115 -10.93 10.62 -1.70
N ILE A 116 -9.61 10.70 -1.93
CA ILE A 116 -8.64 11.08 -0.90
C ILE A 116 -8.85 12.53 -0.47
N LEU A 117 -9.10 13.44 -1.41
CA LEU A 117 -9.38 14.84 -1.10
C LEU A 117 -10.61 14.97 -0.20
N LYS A 118 -11.70 14.27 -0.54
CA LYS A 118 -12.92 14.27 0.27
C LYS A 118 -12.65 13.74 1.68
N MET A 119 -12.05 12.55 1.79
CA MET A 119 -11.74 11.94 3.10
C MET A 119 -10.84 12.83 3.97
N ALA A 120 -9.85 13.50 3.37
CA ALA A 120 -8.96 14.39 4.10
C ALA A 120 -9.69 15.67 4.55
N THR A 121 -10.41 16.33 3.64
CA THR A 121 -11.05 17.63 3.93
C THR A 121 -12.25 17.54 4.87
N GLU A 122 -12.85 16.35 5.03
CA GLU A 122 -13.85 16.08 6.07
C GLU A 122 -13.25 16.10 7.49
N LYS A 123 -11.94 15.89 7.63
CA LYS A 123 -11.25 15.78 8.93
C LYS A 123 -10.30 16.91 9.24
N ILE A 124 -9.70 17.50 8.22
CA ILE A 124 -8.71 18.57 8.36
C ILE A 124 -9.02 19.72 7.41
N HIS A 125 -8.59 20.91 7.81
CA HIS A 125 -8.75 22.13 7.00
C HIS A 125 -7.37 22.69 6.65
N PRO A 126 -6.70 22.13 5.61
CA PRO A 126 -5.40 22.62 5.19
C PRO A 126 -5.50 24.05 4.65
N LYS A 127 -4.44 24.86 4.83
CA LYS A 127 -4.37 26.21 4.25
C LYS A 127 -4.24 26.15 2.73
N VAL A 128 -3.46 25.19 2.25
CA VAL A 128 -3.16 25.00 0.82
C VAL A 128 -3.29 23.52 0.47
N ILE A 129 -3.94 23.25 -0.66
CA ILE A 129 -4.01 21.93 -1.27
C ILE A 129 -3.15 21.95 -2.54
N ILE A 130 -2.18 21.05 -2.62
CA ILE A 130 -1.31 20.86 -3.78
C ILE A 130 -1.74 19.58 -4.50
N LEU A 131 -2.18 19.73 -5.74
CA LEU A 131 -2.54 18.61 -6.61
C LEU A 131 -1.42 18.36 -7.62
N GLY A 132 -0.64 17.32 -7.39
CA GLY A 132 0.42 16.90 -8.29
C GLY A 132 -0.11 16.04 -9.43
N VAL A 133 -0.81 16.67 -10.37
CA VAL A 133 -1.45 16.00 -11.50
C VAL A 133 -0.39 15.46 -12.46
N ASP A 134 -0.50 14.18 -12.80
CA ASP A 134 0.29 13.54 -13.86
C ASP A 134 -0.60 12.86 -14.88
N ARG A 135 -0.06 12.68 -16.08
CA ARG A 135 -0.60 11.73 -17.04
C ARG A 135 -0.18 10.30 -16.65
N ASN A 136 -0.77 9.80 -15.58
CA ASN A 136 -0.79 8.36 -15.36
C ASN A 136 -1.79 7.77 -16.34
N ARG A 137 -1.30 7.02 -17.35
CA ARG A 137 -2.21 6.16 -18.10
C ARG A 137 -2.66 5.07 -17.13
N PRO A 138 -3.98 4.85 -16.92
CA PRO A 138 -4.40 3.64 -16.25
C PRO A 138 -3.80 2.49 -17.04
N ILE A 139 -3.08 1.60 -16.35
CA ILE A 139 -2.70 0.32 -16.94
C ILE A 139 -4.04 -0.38 -17.10
N ASN A 140 -4.62 -0.27 -18.28
CA ASN A 140 -5.81 -1.02 -18.63
C ASN A 140 -5.46 -2.48 -18.34
N PRO A 141 -6.21 -3.21 -17.48
CA PRO A 141 -5.99 -4.63 -17.36
C PRO A 141 -6.33 -5.20 -18.73
N ILE A 142 -5.30 -5.45 -19.53
CA ILE A 142 -5.40 -6.42 -20.61
C ILE A 142 -5.48 -7.73 -19.85
N PHE A 143 -6.71 -8.16 -19.50
CA PHE A 143 -7.25 -9.51 -19.32
C PHE A 143 -8.60 -9.41 -18.59
#